data_AF-A0A397SM64-F1
#
_entry.id   AF-A0A397SM64-F1
#
_cell.length_a   1.000
_cell.length_b   1.000
_cell.length_c   1.000
_cell.angle_alpha   90.00
_cell.angle_beta   90.00
_cell.angle_gamma   90.00
#
_symmetry.space_group_name_H-M   'P 1'
#
loop_
_entity.id
_entity.type
_entity.pdbx_description
1 polymer ?
#
loop_
_entity_poly.entity_id
_entity_poly.type
_entity_poly.pdbx_seq_one_letter_code
_entity_poly.pdbx_strand_id
1 'polypeptide(L)'
;MQDIKNSNEWISWIESAIAKEYFKYYEYRHFSNIQEIGSGEFGKVFRSNCKDLKEYLVLKSFYKLNNTTTKEIIRELKLQRDVILHNNVIRFYGITKSESGMIKTV
;
A
#
# COMPACT_ATOMS: atom_id res chain seq x y z
N MET A 1 -15.43 -17.33 13.36
CA MET A 1 -14.76 -16.60 14.48
C MET A 1 -13.22 -16.63 14.32
N GLN A 2 -12.70 -16.45 13.10
CA GLN A 2 -11.25 -16.53 12.79
C GLN A 2 -10.71 -15.27 12.08
N ASP A 3 -11.58 -14.37 11.62
CA ASP A 3 -11.17 -13.21 10.82
C ASP A 3 -10.58 -12.04 11.64
N ILE A 4 -11.01 -11.88 12.90
CA ILE A 4 -10.58 -10.74 13.75
C ILE A 4 -9.14 -10.94 14.27
N LYS A 5 -8.75 -12.19 14.58
CA LYS A 5 -7.45 -12.47 15.17
C LYS A 5 -6.30 -12.25 14.17
N ASN A 6 -6.55 -12.51 12.89
CA ASN A 6 -5.54 -12.43 11.83
C ASN A 6 -5.39 -11.04 11.20
N SER A 7 -6.45 -10.22 11.23
CA SER A 7 -6.37 -8.78 10.90
C SER A 7 -5.26 -8.08 11.68
N ASN A 8 -5.04 -8.46 12.94
CA ASN A 8 -4.05 -7.81 13.78
C ASN A 8 -2.61 -8.21 13.43
N GLU A 9 -2.39 -9.46 12.97
CA GLU A 9 -1.05 -9.96 12.65
C GLU A 9 -0.43 -9.26 11.44
N TRP A 10 -1.21 -9.03 10.38
CA TRP A 10 -0.67 -8.37 9.20
C TRP A 10 -0.42 -6.88 9.42
N ILE A 11 -1.30 -6.20 10.16
CA ILE A 11 -1.11 -4.79 10.54
C ILE A 11 0.19 -4.69 11.33
N SER A 12 0.38 -5.57 12.32
CA SER A 12 1.62 -5.65 13.10
C SER A 12 2.84 -5.93 12.24
N TRP A 13 2.73 -6.79 11.22
CA TRP A 13 3.82 -7.03 10.27
C TRP A 13 4.17 -5.79 9.45
N ILE A 14 3.18 -5.06 8.92
CA ILE A 14 3.43 -3.81 8.18
C ILE A 14 4.00 -2.73 9.08
N GLU A 15 3.44 -2.54 10.27
CA GLU A 15 3.96 -1.57 11.25
C GLU A 15 5.40 -1.90 11.61
N SER A 16 5.72 -3.19 11.80
CA SER A 16 7.09 -3.66 12.02
C SER A 16 7.99 -3.43 10.82
N ALA A 17 7.49 -3.63 9.60
CA ALA A 17 8.25 -3.40 8.37
C ALA A 17 8.54 -1.91 8.14
N ILE A 18 7.59 -1.03 8.48
CA ILE A 18 7.79 0.42 8.49
C ILE A 18 8.80 0.82 9.56
N ALA A 19 8.67 0.31 10.79
CA ALA A 19 9.59 0.60 11.89
C ALA A 19 11.02 0.10 11.63
N LYS A 20 11.17 -0.99 10.88
CA LYS A 20 12.47 -1.51 10.41
C LYS A 20 12.95 -0.84 9.11
N GLU A 21 12.25 0.19 8.64
CA GLU A 21 12.58 0.93 7.41
C GLU A 21 12.68 0.06 6.15
N TYR A 22 11.99 -1.08 6.13
CA TYR A 22 11.91 -1.94 4.94
C TYR A 22 11.10 -1.30 3.82
N PHE A 23 10.14 -0.45 4.17
CA PHE A 23 9.35 0.34 3.25
C PHE A 23 9.31 1.79 3.72
N LYS A 24 9.40 2.72 2.78
CA LYS A 24 9.22 4.15 3.08
C LYS A 24 7.76 4.41 3.46
N TYR A 25 7.56 5.07 4.59
CA TYR A 25 6.23 5.53 5.01
C TYR A 25 6.00 6.98 4.57
N TYR A 26 4.81 7.23 4.04
CA TYR A 26 4.34 8.56 3.66
C TYR A 26 3.12 8.91 4.48
N GLU A 27 3.13 10.09 5.10
CA GLU A 27 1.95 10.61 5.77
C GLU A 27 0.86 10.92 4.74
N TYR A 28 -0.36 10.50 5.02
CA TYR A 28 -1.46 10.60 4.06
C TYR A 28 -1.77 12.04 3.62
N ARG A 29 -1.50 13.03 4.50
CA ARG A 29 -1.66 14.47 4.21
C ARG A 29 -0.76 15.01 3.10
N HIS A 30 0.24 14.24 2.65
CA HIS A 30 1.10 14.59 1.52
C HIS A 30 0.43 14.30 0.17
N PHE A 31 -0.66 13.53 0.16
CA PHE A 31 -1.45 13.25 -1.02
C PHE A 31 -2.64 14.19 -1.12
N SER A 32 -2.87 14.73 -2.31
CA SER A 32 -4.03 15.57 -2.62
C SER A 32 -4.63 15.20 -3.97
N ASN A 33 -5.79 15.78 -4.30
CA ASN A 33 -6.48 15.50 -5.56
C ASN A 33 -6.70 13.99 -5.80
N ILE A 34 -7.17 13.30 -4.76
CA ILE A 34 -7.32 11.84 -4.76
C ILE A 34 -8.58 11.49 -5.55
N GLN A 35 -8.40 10.83 -6.69
CA GLN A 35 -9.48 10.44 -7.58
C GLN A 35 -9.41 8.94 -7.84
N GLU A 36 -10.54 8.23 -7.68
CA GLU A 36 -10.63 6.82 -8.07
C GLU A 36 -10.50 6.69 -9.59
N ILE A 37 -9.57 5.85 -10.04
CA ILE A 37 -9.33 5.57 -11.46
C ILE A 37 -9.62 4.11 -11.83
N GLY A 38 -9.85 3.26 -10.84
CA GLY A 38 -10.23 1.87 -11.06
C GLY A 38 -10.60 1.17 -9.77
N SER A 39 -11.46 0.16 -9.90
CA SER A 39 -11.80 -0.77 -8.83
C SER A 39 -11.85 -2.18 -9.40
N GLY A 40 -11.43 -3.14 -8.59
CA GLY A 40 -11.42 -4.56 -8.94
C GLY A 40 -11.54 -5.42 -7.70
N GLU A 41 -11.43 -6.73 -7.88
CA GLU A 41 -11.63 -7.69 -6.79
C GLU A 41 -10.70 -7.46 -5.59
N PHE A 42 -9.45 -7.07 -5.85
CA PHE A 42 -8.43 -6.89 -4.83
C PHE A 42 -8.42 -5.50 -4.18
N GLY A 43 -9.17 -4.53 -4.71
CA GLY A 43 -9.06 -3.17 -4.22
C GLY A 43 -9.53 -2.06 -5.14
N LYS A 44 -9.30 -0.84 -4.67
CA LYS A 44 -9.43 0.40 -5.46
C LYS A 44 -8.07 0.99 -5.75
N VAL A 45 -7.98 1.62 -6.91
CA VAL A 45 -6.82 2.35 -7.39
C VAL A 45 -7.21 3.82 -7.53
N PHE A 46 -6.43 4.68 -6.91
CA PHE A 46 -6.63 6.12 -6.95
C PHE A 46 -5.42 6.80 -7.55
N ARG A 47 -5.64 7.81 -8.38
CA ARG A 47 -4.62 8.80 -8.74
C ARG A 47 -4.57 9.86 -7.65
N SER A 48 -3.37 10.34 -7.33
CA SER A 48 -3.17 11.44 -6.39
C SER A 48 -1.96 12.30 -6.79
N ASN A 49 -1.92 13.53 -6.31
CA ASN A 49 -0.74 14.39 -6.37
C ASN A 49 0.06 14.18 -5.09
N CYS A 50 1.36 13.88 -5.20
CA CYS A 50 2.24 13.79 -4.03
C CYS A 50 3.04 15.09 -3.90
N LYS A 51 2.91 15.79 -2.77
CA LYS A 51 3.63 17.05 -2.51
C LYS A 51 5.14 16.87 -2.49
N ASP A 52 5.62 15.78 -1.90
CA ASP A 52 7.05 15.52 -1.72
C ASP A 52 7.75 15.20 -3.04
N LEU A 53 7.08 14.43 -3.91
CA LEU A 53 7.64 13.96 -5.17
C LEU A 53 7.28 14.87 -6.35
N LYS A 54 6.34 15.82 -6.16
CA LYS A 54 5.82 16.72 -7.22
C LYS A 54 5.32 15.99 -8.48
N GLU A 55 4.94 14.72 -8.32
CA GLU A 55 4.48 13.83 -9.38
C GLU A 55 3.09 13.28 -9.06
N TYR A 56 2.41 12.79 -10.10
CA TYR A 56 1.19 12.00 -9.94
C TYR A 56 1.57 10.58 -9.51
N LEU A 57 1.04 10.14 -8.38
CA LEU A 57 1.24 8.80 -7.84
C LEU A 57 -0.07 8.04 -7.75
N VAL A 58 0.06 6.72 -7.70
CA VAL A 58 -1.07 5.80 -7.58
C VAL A 58 -1.16 5.33 -6.14
N LEU A 59 -2.33 5.50 -5.52
CA LEU A 59 -2.65 4.91 -4.24
C LEU A 59 -3.51 3.67 -4.48
N LYS A 60 -3.01 2.48 -4.17
CA LYS A 60 -3.79 1.23 -4.20
C LYS A 60 -4.25 0.89 -2.79
N SER A 61 -5.56 0.76 -2.60
CA SER A 61 -6.17 0.28 -1.35
C SER A 61 -6.68 -1.14 -1.55
N PHE A 62 -6.58 -1.99 -0.54
CA PHE A 62 -6.99 -3.38 -0.64
C PHE A 62 -8.34 -3.64 0.03
N TYR A 63 -9.17 -4.44 -0.64
CA TYR A 63 -10.43 -4.91 -0.06
C TYR A 63 -10.19 -6.19 0.74
N LYS A 64 -10.80 -6.30 1.93
CA LYS A 64 -10.85 -7.52 2.76
C LYS A 64 -9.48 -8.20 2.99
N LEU A 65 -8.89 -7.92 4.14
CA LEU A 65 -7.64 -8.53 4.57
C LEU A 65 -7.91 -9.89 5.24
N ASN A 66 -8.09 -10.92 4.42
CA ASN A 66 -8.08 -12.31 4.89
C ASN A 66 -6.66 -12.90 4.76
N ASN A 67 -6.41 -14.07 5.35
CA ASN A 67 -5.07 -14.67 5.35
C ASN A 67 -4.48 -14.88 3.95
N THR A 68 -5.30 -15.24 2.97
CA THR A 68 -4.84 -15.50 1.60
C THR A 68 -4.47 -14.19 0.91
N THR A 69 -5.36 -13.20 0.90
CA THR A 69 -5.13 -11.88 0.29
C THR A 69 -3.94 -11.17 0.93
N THR A 70 -3.81 -11.24 2.25
CA THR A 70 -2.67 -10.67 2.98
C THR A 70 -1.33 -11.28 2.55
N LYS A 71 -1.27 -12.61 2.38
CA LYS A 71 -0.04 -13.28 1.94
C LYS A 71 0.36 -12.83 0.54
N GLU A 72 -0.62 -12.69 -0.36
CA GLU A 72 -0.36 -12.18 -1.72
C GLU A 72 0.12 -10.72 -1.70
N ILE A 73 -0.47 -9.85 -0.88
CA ILE A 73 0.00 -8.46 -0.72
C ILE A 73 1.45 -8.42 -0.22
N ILE A 74 1.77 -9.20 0.82
CA ILE A 74 3.14 -9.26 1.36
C ILE A 74 4.12 -9.79 0.29
N ARG A 75 3.68 -10.77 -0.52
CA ARG A 75 4.48 -11.32 -1.62
C ARG A 75 4.72 -10.27 -2.71
N GLU A 76 3.68 -9.54 -3.15
CA GLU A 76 3.82 -8.44 -4.12
C GLU A 76 4.80 -7.37 -3.61
N LEU A 77 4.68 -6.95 -2.34
CA LEU A 77 5.57 -5.96 -1.74
C LEU A 77 7.04 -6.42 -1.69
N LYS A 78 7.29 -7.69 -1.40
CA LYS A 78 8.64 -8.27 -1.44
C LYS A 78 9.19 -8.31 -2.86
N LEU A 79 8.40 -8.76 -3.82
CA LEU A 79 8.80 -8.81 -5.23
C LEU A 79 9.14 -7.42 -5.75
N GLN A 80 8.30 -6.41 -5.48
CA GLN A 80 8.55 -5.04 -5.93
C GLN A 80 9.79 -4.42 -5.28
N ARG A 81 10.20 -4.87 -4.08
CA ARG A 81 11.45 -4.48 -3.44
C ARG A 81 12.67 -5.10 -4.14
N ASP A 82 12.56 -6.36 -4.55
CA ASP A 82 13.69 -7.13 -5.10
C ASP A 82 13.88 -6.92 -6.62
N VAL A 83 12.85 -6.45 -7.32
CA VAL A 83 12.92 -6.15 -8.75
C VAL A 83 13.83 -4.94 -8.99
N ILE A 84 14.84 -5.14 -9.84
CA ILE A 84 15.71 -4.08 -10.36
C ILE A 84 14.79 -3.03 -11.02
N LEU A 85 14.94 -1.77 -10.60
CA LEU A 85 14.18 -0.64 -11.12
C LEU A 85 14.36 -0.53 -12.63
N HIS A 86 13.35 -0.98 -13.38
CA HIS A 86 13.27 -0.83 -14.82
C HIS A 86 12.20 0.21 -15.17
N ASN A 87 12.49 1.09 -16.12
CA ASN A 87 11.60 2.19 -16.52
C ASN A 87 10.22 1.72 -17.04
N ASN A 88 10.08 0.44 -17.38
CA ASN A 88 8.84 -0.15 -17.90
C ASN A 88 8.02 -0.89 -16.83
N VAL A 89 8.47 -0.93 -15.59
CA VAL A 89 7.78 -1.59 -14.47
C VAL A 89 7.25 -0.51 -13.52
N ILE A 90 5.99 -0.64 -13.10
CA ILE A 90 5.41 0.27 -12.10
C ILE A 90 6.23 0.16 -10.81
N ARG A 91 6.83 1.28 -10.43
CA ARG A 91 7.66 1.38 -9.23
C ARG A 91 6.79 1.47 -7.99
N PHE A 92 7.13 0.67 -7.00
CA PHE A 92 6.63 0.83 -5.64
C PHE A 92 7.45 1.90 -4.91
N TYR A 93 6.77 2.90 -4.34
CA TYR A 93 7.40 4.00 -3.61
C TYR A 93 7.30 3.81 -2.09
N GLY A 94 6.20 3.23 -1.60
CA GLY A 94 6.04 3.05 -0.17
C GLY A 94 4.63 2.73 0.30
N ILE A 95 4.40 2.98 1.59
CA ILE A 95 3.15 2.70 2.27
C ILE A 95 2.60 3.99 2.88
N THR A 96 1.29 4.15 2.88
CA THR A 96 0.59 5.19 3.61
C THR A 96 -0.62 4.62 4.35
N LYS A 97 -1.06 5.30 5.41
CA LYS A 97 -2.25 4.94 6.18
C LYS A 97 -3.26 6.06 6.06
N SER A 98 -4.44 5.78 5.49
CA SER A 98 -5.50 6.77 5.35
C SER A 98 -6.05 7.21 6.71
N GLU A 99 -6.81 8.30 6.71
CA GLU A 99 -7.49 8.83 7.90
C GLU A 99 -8.44 7.80 8.54
N SER A 100 -9.06 6.93 7.72
CA SER A 100 -9.87 5.80 8.18
C SER A 100 -9.05 4.63 8.74
N GLY A 101 -7.73 4.76 8.86
CA GLY A 101 -6.82 3.73 9.33
C GLY A 101 -6.50 2.65 8.30
N MET A 102 -6.94 2.78 7.04
CA MET A 102 -6.70 1.79 6.00
C MET A 102 -5.31 1.94 5.39
N ILE A 103 -4.60 0.83 5.27
CA ILE A 103 -3.27 0.80 4.64
C ILE A 103 -3.41 0.84 3.12
N LYS A 104 -2.60 1.68 2.48
CA LYS A 104 -2.51 1.84 1.02
C LYS A 104 -1.05 1.79 0.59
N THR A 105 -0.80 1.30 -0.63
CA THR A 105 0.52 1.33 -1.25
C THR A 105 0.60 2.50 -2.23
N VAL A 106 1.79 3.12 -2.29
CA VAL A 106 2.15 4.28 -3.10
C VAL A 106 3.09 3.86 -4.22
#